data_AF-A0A6N9L5K3-F1
#
_entry.id   AF-A0A6N9L5K3-F1
#
_cell.length_a   1.000
_cell.length_b   1.000
_cell.length_c   1.000
_cell.angle_alpha   90.00
_cell.angle_beta   90.00
_cell.angle_gamma   90.00
#
_symmetry.space_group_name_H-M   'P 1'
#
loop_
_entity.id
_entity.type
_entity.pdbx_description
1 polymer ?
#
loop_
_entity_poly.entity_id
_entity_poly.type
_entity_poly.pdbx_seq_one_letter_code
_entity_poly.pdbx_strand_id
1 'polypeptide(L)'
;MDMLKASIKTYTYNEYFKSVKWITRKGEVSLSITPTNKLYGRTYNNANVLAVHAATAWSLLYKKHKSSSKWKNTASMEAQFNCHVIFAGPNKTPWNIEPHRTETNWAIVVKNFCNP
;
A
#
# COMPACT_ATOMS: atom_id res chain seq x y z
N MET A 1 0.32 26.05 11.23
CA MET A 1 0.52 24.94 10.25
C MET A 1 -0.74 24.78 9.42
N ASP A 2 -1.22 25.86 8.79
CA ASP A 2 -2.58 25.88 8.20
C ASP A 2 -2.63 26.56 6.82
N MET A 3 -1.48 26.69 6.15
CA MET A 3 -1.36 27.36 4.86
C MET A 3 -0.52 26.60 3.83
N LEU A 4 -0.57 25.26 3.83
CA LEU A 4 0.06 24.44 2.79
C LEU A 4 -0.78 23.24 2.32
N LYS A 5 -2.05 23.15 2.72
CA LYS A 5 -3.02 22.34 1.97
C LYS A 5 -3.60 23.21 0.86
N ALA A 6 -2.87 23.35 -0.25
CA ALA A 6 -3.59 23.20 -1.51
C ALA A 6 -4.31 21.86 -1.36
N SER A 7 -5.65 21.87 -1.31
CA SER A 7 -6.43 20.68 -0.97
C SER A 7 -6.15 19.59 -2.00
N ILE A 8 -5.17 18.71 -1.71
CA ILE A 8 -4.91 17.53 -2.52
C ILE A 8 -6.17 16.70 -2.40
N LYS A 9 -6.94 16.63 -3.49
CA LYS A 9 -8.15 15.82 -3.55
C LYS A 9 -7.78 14.37 -3.28
N THR A 10 -8.17 13.85 -2.11
CA THR A 10 -8.07 12.43 -1.80
C THR A 10 -9.33 11.69 -2.24
N TYR A 11 -9.26 10.36 -2.22
CA TYR A 11 -10.33 9.51 -2.74
C TYR A 11 -10.80 8.49 -1.69
N THR A 12 -11.97 7.90 -1.93
CA THR A 12 -12.52 6.85 -1.09
C THR A 12 -11.80 5.51 -1.28
N TYR A 13 -12.10 4.54 -0.43
CA TYR A 13 -11.54 3.19 -0.50
C TYR A 13 -11.71 2.55 -1.88
N ASN A 14 -12.93 2.56 -2.42
CA ASN A 14 -13.25 1.91 -3.70
C ASN A 14 -12.67 2.67 -4.91
N GLU A 15 -12.32 3.95 -4.74
CA GLU A 15 -11.66 4.73 -5.80
C GLU A 15 -10.15 4.50 -5.85
N TYR A 16 -9.52 4.14 -4.72
CA TYR A 16 -8.12 3.72 -4.66
C TYR A 16 -7.93 2.24 -5.01
N PHE A 17 -8.91 1.39 -4.69
CA PHE A 17 -8.77 -0.06 -4.84
C PHE A 17 -9.92 -0.65 -5.67
N LYS A 18 -9.57 -1.29 -6.80
CA LYS A 18 -10.52 -2.10 -7.58
C LYS A 18 -10.93 -3.35 -6.81
N SER A 19 -10.00 -3.98 -6.10
CA SER A 19 -10.29 -5.09 -5.21
C SER A 19 -9.22 -5.23 -4.12
N VAL A 20 -9.63 -5.73 -2.95
CA VAL A 20 -8.73 -6.11 -1.87
C VAL A 20 -9.30 -7.34 -1.17
N LYS A 21 -8.54 -8.43 -1.12
CA LYS A 21 -9.00 -9.69 -0.53
C LYS A 21 -7.87 -10.43 0.18
N TRP A 22 -8.20 -11.06 1.28
CA TRP A 22 -7.31 -12.04 1.90
C TRP A 22 -7.26 -13.29 1.04
N ILE A 23 -6.05 -13.76 0.72
CA ILE A 23 -5.81 -15.01 0.00
C ILE A 23 -4.76 -15.83 0.73
N THR A 24 -4.70 -17.12 0.41
CA THR A 24 -3.55 -17.97 0.72
C THR A 24 -2.89 -18.36 -0.60
N ARG A 25 -1.58 -18.13 -0.72
CA ARG A 25 -0.79 -18.47 -1.91
C ARG A 25 0.50 -19.13 -1.45
N LYS A 26 0.81 -20.31 -1.99
CA LYS A 26 2.01 -21.08 -1.61
C LYS A 26 2.11 -21.31 -0.09
N GLY A 27 0.98 -21.57 0.56
CA GLY A 27 0.91 -21.76 2.02
C GLY A 27 0.85 -20.47 2.84
N GLU A 28 1.16 -19.32 2.26
CA GLU A 28 1.25 -18.05 2.98
C GLU A 28 0.00 -17.18 2.82
N VAL A 29 -0.42 -16.54 3.90
CA VAL A 29 -1.49 -15.54 3.88
C VAL A 29 -0.99 -14.24 3.26
N SER A 30 -1.82 -13.60 2.43
CA SER A 30 -1.55 -12.25 1.92
C SER A 30 -2.84 -11.44 1.81
N LEU A 31 -2.74 -10.12 2.01
CA LEU A 31 -3.76 -9.19 1.55
C LEU A 31 -3.44 -8.82 0.09
N SER A 32 -4.21 -9.37 -0.84
CA SER A 32 -4.04 -9.17 -2.27
C SER A 32 -4.81 -7.94 -2.73
N ILE A 33 -4.09 -6.94 -3.23
CA ILE A 33 -4.60 -5.60 -3.55
C ILE A 33 -4.50 -5.38 -5.07
N THR A 34 -5.62 -5.06 -5.69
CA THR A 34 -5.67 -4.51 -7.05
C THR A 34 -5.96 -3.01 -6.95
N PRO A 35 -4.94 -2.14 -7.06
CA PRO A 35 -5.11 -0.70 -6.98
C PRO A 35 -5.74 -0.11 -8.26
N THR A 36 -6.13 1.16 -8.20
CA THR A 36 -6.37 2.00 -9.38
C THR A 36 -5.12 2.79 -9.76
N ASN A 37 -5.17 3.51 -10.89
CA ASN A 37 -4.07 4.36 -11.33
C ASN A 37 -3.71 5.49 -10.36
N LYS A 38 -4.59 5.83 -9.41
CA LYS A 38 -4.36 6.85 -8.38
C LYS A 38 -3.24 6.51 -7.39
N LEU A 39 -2.74 5.27 -7.41
CA LEU A 39 -1.60 4.84 -6.60
C LEU A 39 -0.37 4.48 -7.44
N TYR A 40 -0.32 4.87 -8.70
CA TYR A 40 0.86 4.67 -9.54
C TYR A 40 1.71 5.93 -9.53
N GLY A 41 3.01 5.79 -9.22
CA GLY A 41 3.92 6.94 -9.19
C GLY A 41 3.90 7.77 -10.48
N ARG A 42 3.80 7.11 -11.65
CA ARG A 42 3.70 7.76 -12.96
C ARG A 42 2.49 8.66 -13.18
N THR A 43 1.49 8.63 -12.30
CA THR A 43 0.30 9.49 -12.38
C THR A 43 0.57 10.91 -11.89
N TYR A 44 1.65 11.12 -11.14
CA TYR A 44 1.94 12.39 -10.49
C TYR A 44 3.34 12.88 -10.87
N ASN A 45 3.45 14.18 -11.17
CA ASN A 45 4.74 14.84 -11.39
C ASN A 45 5.37 15.36 -10.09
N ASN A 46 4.75 15.08 -8.93
CA ASN A 46 5.20 15.52 -7.62
C ASN A 46 5.10 14.35 -6.61
N ALA A 47 6.25 13.94 -6.08
CA ALA A 47 6.34 12.83 -5.13
C ALA A 47 5.57 13.08 -3.82
N ASN A 48 5.45 14.35 -3.38
CA ASN A 48 4.69 14.69 -2.17
C ASN A 48 3.18 14.45 -2.37
N VAL A 49 2.66 14.63 -3.59
CA VAL A 49 1.26 14.33 -3.90
C VAL A 49 1.02 12.82 -3.86
N LEU A 50 1.92 12.02 -4.44
CA LEU A 50 1.86 10.56 -4.33
C LEU A 50 1.93 10.09 -2.87
N ALA A 51 2.78 10.70 -2.06
CA ALA A 51 2.91 10.36 -0.64
C ALA A 51 1.59 10.59 0.12
N VAL A 52 0.86 11.67 -0.16
CA VAL A 52 -0.46 11.93 0.43
C VAL A 52 -1.48 10.87 0.00
N HIS A 53 -1.47 10.45 -1.27
CA HIS A 53 -2.34 9.37 -1.74
C HIS A 53 -1.99 8.03 -1.09
N ALA A 54 -0.70 7.69 -0.99
CA ALA A 54 -0.22 6.47 -0.34
C ALA A 54 -0.65 6.42 1.14
N ALA A 55 -0.39 7.49 1.90
CA ALA A 55 -0.77 7.58 3.31
C ALA A 55 -2.29 7.49 3.52
N THR A 56 -3.07 8.16 2.67
CA THR A 56 -4.54 8.09 2.74
C THR A 56 -5.05 6.68 2.42
N ALA A 57 -4.55 6.07 1.35
CA ALA A 57 -4.95 4.74 0.94
C ALA A 57 -4.56 3.67 1.97
N TRP A 58 -3.38 3.80 2.59
CA TRP A 58 -2.96 2.96 3.71
C TRP A 58 -3.88 3.08 4.91
N SER A 59 -4.22 4.31 5.33
CA SER A 59 -5.16 4.55 6.44
C SER A 59 -6.53 3.89 6.19
N LEU A 60 -7.01 3.96 4.95
CA LEU A 60 -8.26 3.31 4.52
C LEU A 60 -8.15 1.77 4.54
N LEU A 61 -7.03 1.19 4.09
CA LEU A 61 -6.74 -0.24 4.19
C LEU A 61 -6.71 -0.70 5.64
N TYR A 62 -5.91 -0.03 6.47
CA TYR A 62 -5.79 -0.32 7.90
C TYR A 62 -7.14 -0.27 8.59
N LYS A 63 -7.90 0.81 8.43
CA LYS A 63 -9.23 0.95 9.05
C LYS A 63 -10.17 -0.21 8.69
N LYS A 64 -10.13 -0.68 7.43
CA LYS A 64 -11.03 -1.74 6.96
C LYS A 64 -10.59 -3.15 7.37
N HIS A 65 -9.29 -3.42 7.43
CA HIS A 65 -8.77 -4.80 7.55
C HIS A 65 -8.10 -5.11 8.89
N LYS A 66 -7.77 -4.12 9.73
CA LYS A 66 -7.04 -4.32 10.99
C LYS A 66 -7.70 -5.26 12.00
N SER A 67 -9.02 -5.43 11.93
CA SER A 67 -9.77 -6.33 12.81
C SER A 67 -9.75 -7.79 12.35
N SER A 68 -9.22 -8.08 11.17
CA SER A 68 -9.05 -9.46 10.71
C SER A 68 -7.99 -10.16 11.56
N SER A 69 -8.26 -11.40 11.97
CA SER A 69 -7.25 -12.26 12.61
C SER A 69 -6.01 -12.53 11.74
N LYS A 70 -6.12 -12.26 10.43
CA LYS A 70 -5.01 -12.34 9.46
C LYS A 70 -4.10 -11.12 9.48
N TRP A 71 -4.55 -9.98 10.03
CA TRP A 71 -3.77 -8.75 10.08
C TRP A 71 -2.74 -8.81 11.20
N LYS A 72 -1.45 -8.74 10.85
CA LYS A 72 -0.31 -8.77 11.78
C LYS A 72 0.81 -7.89 11.23
N ASN A 73 1.75 -7.49 12.07
CA ASN A 73 2.95 -6.75 11.67
C ASN A 73 2.65 -5.48 10.83
N THR A 74 1.77 -4.61 11.35
CA THR A 74 1.26 -3.42 10.64
C THR A 74 2.37 -2.58 9.99
N ALA A 75 3.47 -2.31 10.69
CA ALA A 75 4.56 -1.50 10.16
C ALA A 75 5.26 -2.16 8.95
N SER A 76 5.43 -3.49 8.98
CA SER A 76 5.97 -4.25 7.84
C SER A 76 4.99 -4.24 6.67
N MET A 77 3.70 -4.49 6.92
CA MET A 77 2.68 -4.42 5.88
C MET A 77 2.61 -3.03 5.22
N GLU A 78 2.80 -1.95 6.00
CA GLU A 78 2.87 -0.58 5.49
C GLU A 78 4.10 -0.37 4.61
N ALA A 79 5.26 -0.85 5.04
CA ALA A 79 6.49 -0.76 4.25
C ALA A 79 6.36 -1.52 2.93
N GLN A 80 5.79 -2.73 2.94
CA GLN A 80 5.50 -3.50 1.73
C GLN A 80 4.55 -2.72 0.81
N PHE A 81 3.43 -2.20 1.34
CA PHE A 81 2.46 -1.41 0.59
C PHE A 81 3.10 -0.18 -0.07
N ASN A 82 3.86 0.61 0.68
CA ASN A 82 4.53 1.80 0.17
C ASN A 82 5.57 1.45 -0.91
N CYS A 83 6.30 0.34 -0.76
CA CYS A 83 7.21 -0.13 -1.78
C CYS A 83 6.48 -0.49 -3.08
N HIS A 84 5.31 -1.14 -2.99
CA HIS A 84 4.49 -1.40 -4.18
C HIS A 84 3.99 -0.11 -4.83
N VAL A 85 3.55 0.88 -4.06
CA VAL A 85 3.13 2.19 -4.59
C VAL A 85 4.27 2.90 -5.34
N ILE A 86 5.46 2.92 -4.75
CA ILE A 86 6.61 3.70 -5.25
C ILE A 86 7.30 3.00 -6.42
N PHE A 87 7.59 1.70 -6.31
CA PHE A 87 8.46 1.00 -7.25
C PHE A 87 7.74 0.02 -8.16
N ALA A 88 6.72 -0.68 -7.65
CA ALA A 88 6.08 -1.74 -8.42
C ALA A 88 4.95 -1.20 -9.31
N GLY A 89 4.13 -0.30 -8.78
CA GLY A 89 3.02 0.34 -9.47
C GLY A 89 2.15 -0.65 -10.25
N PRO A 90 1.86 -0.38 -11.54
CA PRO A 90 1.05 -1.27 -12.38
C PRO A 90 1.76 -2.58 -12.76
N ASN A 91 3.08 -2.68 -12.62
CA ASN A 91 3.86 -3.80 -13.16
C ASN A 91 3.77 -5.08 -12.30
N LYS A 92 3.24 -4.96 -11.07
CA LYS A 92 3.15 -6.07 -10.11
C LYS A 92 1.74 -6.20 -9.50
N THR A 93 0.69 -5.96 -10.27
CA THR A 93 -0.68 -6.15 -9.77
C THR A 93 -1.13 -7.62 -9.90
N PRO A 94 -1.73 -8.23 -8.85
CA PRO A 94 -2.06 -7.62 -7.56
C PRO A 94 -0.83 -7.50 -6.63
N TRP A 95 -0.81 -6.43 -5.83
CA TRP A 95 0.15 -6.25 -4.75
C TRP A 95 -0.23 -7.19 -3.60
N ASN A 96 0.59 -8.18 -3.31
CA ASN A 96 0.35 -9.11 -2.21
C ASN A 96 1.19 -8.66 -1.02
N ILE A 97 0.56 -8.08 0.01
CA ILE A 97 1.26 -7.74 1.25
C ILE A 97 1.05 -8.85 2.28
N GLU A 98 2.14 -9.28 2.90
CA GLU A 98 2.25 -10.52 3.66
C GLU A 98 2.36 -10.20 5.16
N PRO A 99 1.30 -10.47 5.96
CA PRO A 99 1.27 -10.13 7.38
C PRO A 99 2.26 -10.93 8.24
N HIS A 100 2.81 -12.05 7.73
CA HIS A 100 3.81 -12.84 8.47
C HIS A 100 5.20 -12.20 8.44
N ARG A 101 5.48 -11.30 7.48
CA ARG A 101 6.77 -10.60 7.39
C ARG A 101 6.89 -9.54 8.47
N THR A 102 8.11 -9.32 8.97
CA THR A 102 8.39 -8.38 10.07
C THR A 102 9.32 -7.22 9.67
N GLU A 103 9.95 -7.27 8.50
CA GLU A 103 10.93 -6.27 8.07
C GLU A 103 10.27 -4.90 7.82
N THR A 104 10.89 -3.85 8.34
CA THR A 104 10.45 -2.45 8.23
C THR A 104 11.54 -1.54 7.69
N ASN A 105 12.79 -2.00 7.65
CA ASN A 105 13.90 -1.27 7.07
C ASN A 105 13.68 -1.10 5.57
N TRP A 106 13.44 0.14 5.17
CA TRP A 106 13.09 0.50 3.81
C TRP A 106 14.09 0.00 2.76
N ALA A 107 15.39 0.10 3.04
CA ALA A 107 16.43 -0.35 2.11
C ALA A 107 16.36 -1.87 1.89
N ILE A 108 16.07 -2.64 2.95
CA ILE A 108 15.92 -4.10 2.86
C ILE A 108 14.62 -4.46 2.12
N VAL A 109 13.51 -3.76 2.40
CA VAL A 109 12.23 -3.96 1.71
C VAL A 109 12.37 -3.75 0.20
N VAL A 110 13.02 -2.66 -0.22
CA VAL A 110 13.24 -2.36 -1.64
C VAL A 110 14.19 -3.37 -2.28
N LYS A 111 15.31 -3.71 -1.62
CA LYS A 111 16.28 -4.69 -2.11
C LYS A 111 15.65 -6.07 -2.36
N ASN A 112 14.66 -6.45 -1.56
CA ASN A 112 13.94 -7.72 -1.69
C ASN A 112 12.60 -7.57 -2.43
N PHE A 113 12.50 -6.61 -3.35
CA PHE A 113 11.36 -6.45 -4.26
C PHE A 113 10.01 -6.29 -3.55
N CYS A 114 10.01 -5.48 -2.48
CA CYS A 114 8.87 -5.05 -1.68
C CYS A 114 8.28 -6.06 -0.69
N ASN A 115 8.60 -7.35 -0.77
CA ASN A 115 8.11 -8.37 0.17
C ASN A 115 9.28 -9.21 0.71
N PRO A 116 10.21 -8.61 1.50
CA PRO A 116 11.31 -9.34 2.14
C PRO A 116 10.83 -10.44 3.06
#